data_AF-A0A4R4IAM4-F1
#
_entry.id   AF-A0A4R4IAM4-F1
#
_cell.length_a   1.000
_cell.length_b   1.000
_cell.length_c   1.000
_cell.angle_alpha   90.00
_cell.angle_beta   90.00
_cell.angle_gamma   90.00
#
_symmetry.space_group_name_H-M   'P 1'
#
loop_
_entity.id
_entity.type
_entity.pdbx_description
1 polymer ?
#
loop_
_entity_poly.entity_id
_entity_poly.type
_entity_poly.pdbx_seq_one_letter_code
_entity_poly.pdbx_strand_id
1 'polypeptide(L)'
;MAVVNKLAAALAQRDGIPSQTNSTQASTKVATGRVKESIGVIAVANGDSAASVLRLFSVHSSWRVSALLLSSTAITGAAADIGLYDLPTRNAGAVVDADLFASAADLATAQNSTNVLIESGTVTPDKLEWPLWRVLGLAADPGVYYDVAATLTAGATAAGSIALKGHLIDGN
;
A
#
# COMPACT_ATOMS: atom_id res chain seq x y z
N MET A 1 -29.03 -17.36 21.13
CA MET A 1 -28.20 -16.13 21.17
C MET A 1 -28.97 -15.03 20.46
N ALA A 2 -28.98 -13.79 20.97
CA ALA A 2 -29.66 -12.68 20.30
C ALA A 2 -28.92 -12.28 19.01
N VAL A 3 -29.66 -11.85 17.99
CA VAL A 3 -29.09 -11.26 16.78
C VAL A 3 -28.54 -9.88 17.13
N VAL A 4 -27.29 -9.60 16.75
CA VAL A 4 -26.63 -8.31 17.04
C VAL A 4 -26.38 -7.58 15.73
N ASN A 5 -26.90 -6.36 15.62
CA ASN A 5 -26.60 -5.45 14.52
C ASN A 5 -25.42 -4.56 14.91
N LYS A 6 -24.40 -4.50 14.06
CA LYS A 6 -23.20 -3.66 14.26
C LYS A 6 -22.97 -2.81 13.00
N LEU A 7 -22.45 -1.61 13.21
CA LEU A 7 -22.07 -0.68 12.16
C LEU A 7 -20.54 -0.53 12.11
N ALA A 8 -20.00 -0.30 10.91
CA ALA A 8 -18.63 0.17 10.75
C ALA A 8 -18.49 1.58 11.34
N ALA A 9 -17.28 1.97 11.74
CA ALA A 9 -17.02 3.23 12.44
C ALA A 9 -17.56 4.45 11.65
N ALA A 10 -17.34 4.45 10.34
CA ALA A 10 -17.79 5.52 9.46
C ALA A 10 -19.33 5.63 9.36
N LEU A 11 -20.04 4.51 9.43
CA LEU A 11 -21.51 4.47 9.44
C LEU A 11 -22.09 4.87 10.80
N ALA A 12 -21.45 4.43 11.90
CA ALA A 12 -21.82 4.85 13.25
C ALA A 12 -21.67 6.37 13.45
N GLN A 13 -20.63 6.99 12.87
CA GLN A 13 -20.44 8.43 12.89
C GLN A 13 -21.53 9.18 12.11
N ARG A 14 -21.90 8.68 10.93
CA ARG A 14 -22.99 9.26 10.12
C ARG A 14 -24.32 9.25 10.90
N ASP A 15 -24.62 8.15 11.58
CA ASP A 15 -25.92 7.95 12.25
C ASP A 15 -26.02 8.65 13.63
N GLY A 16 -24.91 9.17 14.16
CA GLY A 16 -24.83 9.75 15.50
C GLY A 16 -25.18 11.23 15.64
N ILE A 17 -25.48 11.99 14.57
CA ILE A 17 -25.61 13.46 14.63
C ILE A 17 -26.93 13.97 13.97
N PRO A 18 -27.83 14.66 14.71
CA PRO A 18 -29.20 14.97 14.27
C PRO A 18 -29.40 16.22 13.38
N SER A 19 -28.36 16.97 13.00
CA SER A 19 -28.49 18.14 12.11
C SER A 19 -27.37 18.17 11.07
N GLN A 20 -27.72 17.85 9.84
CA GLN A 20 -26.80 17.64 8.73
C GLN A 20 -26.80 18.85 7.80
N THR A 21 -26.15 19.96 8.20
CA THR A 21 -26.09 21.19 7.39
C THR A 21 -24.75 21.45 6.69
N ASN A 22 -23.74 20.57 6.82
CA ASN A 22 -22.56 20.43 5.93
C ASN A 22 -21.49 19.50 6.58
N SER A 23 -21.71 18.18 6.65
CA SER A 23 -20.65 17.15 6.89
C SER A 23 -21.28 15.73 7.00
N THR A 24 -22.06 15.32 6.01
CA THR A 24 -22.85 14.06 6.04
C THR A 24 -22.09 12.82 5.59
N GLN A 25 -20.76 12.87 5.50
CA GLN A 25 -20.02 11.82 4.83
C GLN A 25 -18.99 11.24 5.79
N ALA A 26 -19.10 9.93 6.02
CA ALA A 26 -17.97 9.07 6.40
C ALA A 26 -16.67 9.67 5.84
N SER A 27 -15.60 9.76 6.67
CA SER A 27 -14.31 10.40 6.32
C SER A 27 -14.09 10.31 4.82
N THR A 28 -13.89 11.43 4.10
CA THR A 28 -13.89 11.44 2.63
C THR A 28 -13.06 10.29 2.04
N LYS A 29 -11.96 9.93 2.69
CA LYS A 29 -11.06 8.79 2.36
C LYS A 29 -11.73 7.39 2.37
N VAL A 30 -12.89 7.23 2.98
CA VAL A 30 -13.65 5.98 3.14
C VAL A 30 -14.83 5.90 2.18
N ALA A 31 -15.58 6.98 1.98
CA ALA A 31 -16.83 6.92 1.20
C ALA A 31 -16.86 7.79 -0.07
N THR A 32 -16.15 8.91 -0.11
CA THR A 32 -16.41 9.98 -1.11
C THR A 32 -15.15 10.62 -1.70
N GLY A 33 -13.99 10.03 -1.42
CA GLY A 33 -12.69 10.50 -1.86
C GLY A 33 -12.46 10.13 -3.32
N ARG A 34 -11.54 10.84 -3.97
CA ARG A 34 -11.21 10.54 -5.37
C ARG A 34 -10.25 9.36 -5.38
N VAL A 35 -10.55 8.37 -6.20
CA VAL A 35 -9.62 7.28 -6.48
C VAL A 35 -8.59 7.78 -7.49
N LYS A 36 -7.32 7.71 -7.10
CA LYS A 36 -6.13 7.92 -7.92
C LYS A 36 -5.50 6.56 -8.21
N GLU A 37 -5.12 6.35 -9.45
CA GLU A 37 -4.34 5.18 -9.85
C GLU A 37 -2.90 5.61 -10.10
N SER A 38 -1.96 4.78 -9.67
CA SER A 38 -0.54 4.92 -10.02
C SER A 38 0.01 3.54 -10.36
N ILE A 39 0.86 3.46 -11.38
CA ILE A 39 1.45 2.20 -11.84
C ILE A 39 2.94 2.41 -12.10
N GLY A 40 3.75 1.51 -11.55
CA GLY A 40 5.17 1.38 -11.88
C GLY A 40 5.43 0.02 -12.52
N VAL A 41 6.29 -0.01 -13.54
CA VAL A 41 6.76 -1.25 -14.18
C VAL A 41 8.27 -1.19 -14.26
N ILE A 42 8.94 -2.21 -13.74
CA ILE A 42 10.40 -2.32 -13.72
C ILE A 42 10.81 -3.70 -14.22
N ALA A 43 11.81 -3.73 -15.10
CA ALA A 43 12.45 -4.97 -15.53
C ALA A 43 13.44 -5.44 -14.45
N VAL A 44 13.39 -6.72 -14.14
CA VAL A 44 14.36 -7.41 -13.28
C VAL A 44 15.33 -8.16 -14.19
N ALA A 45 16.62 -7.96 -13.96
CA ALA A 45 17.68 -8.64 -14.68
C ALA A 45 18.08 -9.94 -13.96
N ASN A 46 18.60 -10.89 -14.74
CA ASN A 46 19.30 -12.04 -14.14
C ASN A 46 20.54 -11.52 -13.39
N GLY A 47 20.67 -11.91 -12.13
CA GLY A 47 21.75 -11.48 -11.24
C GLY A 47 21.42 -10.26 -10.39
N ASP A 48 20.20 -9.71 -10.48
CA ASP A 48 19.77 -8.70 -9.51
C ASP A 48 19.81 -9.28 -8.09
N SER A 49 20.42 -8.50 -7.18
CA SER A 49 20.73 -8.94 -5.83
C SER A 49 19.50 -9.04 -4.94
N ALA A 50 19.57 -9.90 -3.92
CA ALA A 50 18.60 -10.01 -2.82
C ALA A 50 18.55 -8.77 -1.88
N ALA A 51 19.01 -7.62 -2.36
CA ALA A 51 18.92 -6.32 -1.69
C ALA A 51 18.59 -5.19 -2.67
N SER A 52 18.30 -5.53 -3.94
CA SER A 52 17.90 -4.55 -4.95
C SER A 52 16.54 -3.96 -4.58
N VAL A 53 16.48 -2.62 -4.54
CA VAL A 53 15.27 -1.86 -4.21
C VAL A 53 14.68 -1.29 -5.51
N LEU A 54 13.49 -1.76 -5.88
CA LEU A 54 12.78 -1.40 -7.11
C LEU A 54 11.66 -0.40 -6.78
N ARG A 55 11.90 0.90 -6.98
CA ARG A 55 10.96 1.99 -6.63
C ARG A 55 9.94 2.22 -7.74
N LEU A 56 8.66 1.98 -7.46
CA LEU A 56 7.63 1.85 -8.49
C LEU A 56 6.81 3.14 -8.69
N PHE A 57 6.31 3.72 -7.60
CA PHE A 57 5.58 4.99 -7.61
C PHE A 57 5.57 5.63 -6.22
N SER A 58 5.20 6.91 -6.12
CA SER A 58 5.14 7.61 -4.84
C SER A 58 3.70 7.79 -4.33
N VAL A 59 3.52 7.71 -3.01
CA VAL A 59 2.25 7.90 -2.30
C VAL A 59 2.40 8.97 -1.22
N HIS A 60 1.39 9.82 -1.06
CA HIS A 60 1.39 10.84 -0.01
C HIS A 60 0.96 10.25 1.35
N SER A 61 1.57 10.69 2.44
CA SER A 61 1.33 10.23 3.82
C SER A 61 -0.11 10.42 4.27
N SER A 62 -0.81 11.42 3.73
CA SER A 62 -2.21 11.68 4.03
C SER A 62 -3.19 10.75 3.29
N TRP A 63 -2.76 10.06 2.25
CA TRP A 63 -3.67 9.27 1.42
C TRP A 63 -3.97 7.92 2.05
N ARG A 64 -5.12 7.33 1.70
CA ARG A 64 -5.46 5.96 2.05
C ARG A 64 -5.14 5.05 0.87
N VAL A 65 -4.48 3.93 1.13
CA VAL A 65 -4.22 2.90 0.12
C VAL A 65 -5.39 1.90 0.14
N SER A 66 -6.12 1.79 -0.97
CA SER A 66 -7.27 0.88 -1.06
C SER A 66 -6.93 -0.47 -1.68
N ALA A 67 -5.93 -0.51 -2.57
CA ALA A 67 -5.39 -1.74 -3.14
C ALA A 67 -3.96 -1.55 -3.62
N LEU A 68 -3.18 -2.64 -3.56
CA LEU A 68 -1.87 -2.76 -4.19
C LEU A 68 -1.90 -4.04 -5.02
N LEU A 69 -1.96 -3.90 -6.33
CA LEU A 69 -2.12 -5.02 -7.27
C LEU A 69 -0.76 -5.33 -7.89
N LEU A 70 -0.18 -6.46 -7.48
CA LEU A 70 1.08 -6.99 -7.96
C LEU A 70 0.85 -7.84 -9.21
N SER A 71 1.61 -7.55 -10.25
CA SER A 71 1.71 -8.36 -11.47
C SER A 71 3.18 -8.63 -11.78
N SER A 72 3.51 -9.85 -12.18
CA SER A 72 4.87 -10.21 -12.53
C SER A 72 4.88 -11.29 -13.61
N THR A 73 5.95 -11.32 -14.39
CA THR A 73 6.33 -12.56 -15.09
C THR A 73 6.90 -13.57 -14.08
N ALA A 74 7.01 -14.84 -14.47
CA ALA A 74 7.73 -15.82 -13.66
C ALA A 74 9.23 -15.48 -13.63
N ILE A 75 9.74 -15.05 -12.47
CA ILE A 75 11.13 -14.69 -12.23
C ILE A 75 11.72 -15.73 -11.28
N THR A 76 12.25 -16.82 -11.84
CA THR A 76 12.74 -17.98 -11.06
C THR A 76 13.64 -17.56 -9.90
N GLY A 77 13.28 -18.04 -8.70
CA GLY A 77 14.06 -17.83 -7.48
C GLY A 77 13.91 -16.44 -6.85
N ALA A 78 13.09 -15.54 -7.40
CA ALA A 78 12.86 -14.22 -6.83
C ALA A 78 11.63 -14.20 -5.90
N ALA A 79 11.75 -13.40 -4.84
CA ALA A 79 10.69 -12.96 -3.96
C ALA A 79 10.99 -11.52 -3.54
N ALA A 80 9.98 -10.76 -3.11
CA ALA A 80 10.17 -9.37 -2.70
C ALA A 80 9.31 -8.94 -1.52
N ASP A 81 9.88 -8.11 -0.65
CA ASP A 81 9.14 -7.33 0.33
C ASP A 81 8.55 -6.09 -0.35
N ILE A 82 7.30 -5.75 -0.04
CA ILE A 82 6.62 -4.57 -0.59
C ILE A 82 6.33 -3.60 0.56
N GLY A 83 6.94 -2.43 0.48
CA GLY A 83 6.91 -1.47 1.56
C GLY A 83 7.13 -0.03 1.11
N LEU A 84 7.53 0.80 2.07
CA LEU A 84 7.71 2.24 1.93
C LEU A 84 9.16 2.65 2.17
N TYR A 85 9.62 3.52 1.29
CA TYR A 85 10.90 4.18 1.37
C TYR A 85 10.67 5.69 1.36
N ASP A 86 11.58 6.43 1.99
CA ASP A 86 11.64 7.87 1.77
C ASP A 86 12.05 8.16 0.31
N LEU A 87 11.87 9.38 -0.17
CA LEU A 87 12.28 9.80 -1.51
C LEU A 87 13.82 9.85 -1.60
N PRO A 88 14.46 9.54 -2.73
CA PRO A 88 15.92 9.70 -2.87
C PRO A 88 16.40 11.14 -2.57
N THR A 89 15.56 12.13 -2.88
CA THR A 89 15.81 13.55 -2.62
C THR A 89 15.57 13.96 -1.15
N ARG A 90 14.93 13.10 -0.34
CA ARG A 90 14.65 13.33 1.08
C ARG A 90 15.17 12.17 1.92
N ASN A 91 16.13 12.45 2.80
CA ASN A 91 16.72 11.42 3.67
C ASN A 91 17.35 10.24 2.88
N ALA A 92 17.94 10.53 1.72
CA ALA A 92 18.67 9.59 0.86
C ALA A 92 17.89 8.31 0.48
N GLY A 93 16.55 8.38 0.47
CA GLY A 93 15.72 7.23 0.15
C GLY A 93 15.77 6.12 1.21
N ALA A 94 16.00 6.45 2.48
CA ALA A 94 16.03 5.48 3.57
C ALA A 94 14.77 4.60 3.64
N VAL A 95 14.92 3.39 4.15
CA VAL A 95 13.79 2.49 4.46
C VAL A 95 12.92 3.15 5.53
N VAL A 96 11.61 3.22 5.29
CA VAL A 96 10.64 3.59 6.33
C VAL A 96 10.10 2.32 6.97
N ASP A 97 9.62 1.42 6.13
CA ASP A 97 9.13 0.09 6.52
C ASP A 97 9.19 -0.80 5.27
N ALA A 98 10.09 -1.79 5.24
CA ALA A 98 10.42 -2.54 4.03
C ALA A 98 9.32 -3.53 3.60
N ASP A 99 8.58 -4.07 4.56
CA ASP A 99 7.60 -5.14 4.40
C ASP A 99 6.20 -4.75 4.89
N LEU A 100 5.90 -3.44 4.92
CA LEU A 100 4.63 -2.91 5.40
C LEU A 100 3.41 -3.62 4.80
N PHE A 101 3.42 -3.88 3.49
CA PHE A 101 2.27 -4.44 2.78
C PHE A 101 2.40 -5.94 2.53
N ALA A 102 3.58 -6.38 2.10
CA ALA A 102 3.87 -7.78 1.79
C ALA A 102 5.28 -8.15 2.23
N SER A 103 5.44 -9.38 2.72
CA SER A 103 6.74 -9.93 3.12
C SER A 103 7.03 -11.17 2.28
N ALA A 104 8.18 -11.16 1.59
CA ALA A 104 8.61 -12.23 0.71
C ALA A 104 7.53 -12.67 -0.30
N ALA A 105 6.84 -11.72 -0.92
CA ALA A 105 5.84 -11.99 -1.96
C ALA A 105 6.49 -12.78 -3.10
N ASP A 106 5.86 -13.90 -3.49
CA ASP A 106 6.40 -14.78 -4.52
C ASP A 106 6.40 -14.11 -5.90
N LEU A 107 7.57 -14.13 -6.54
CA LEU A 107 7.76 -13.67 -7.91
C LEU A 107 8.25 -14.80 -8.83
N ALA A 108 8.51 -16.00 -8.28
CA ALA A 108 8.92 -17.17 -9.05
C ALA A 108 7.80 -17.67 -9.96
N THR A 109 6.55 -17.44 -9.55
CA THR A 109 5.37 -17.67 -10.38
C THR A 109 4.87 -16.36 -10.99
N ALA A 110 4.29 -16.44 -12.19
CA ALA A 110 3.70 -15.27 -12.82
C ALA A 110 2.44 -14.84 -12.06
N GLN A 111 2.38 -13.58 -11.66
CA GLN A 111 1.26 -12.99 -10.94
C GLN A 111 0.47 -12.06 -11.87
N ASN A 112 -0.84 -11.98 -11.68
CA ASN A 112 -1.68 -11.05 -12.41
C ASN A 112 -2.65 -10.34 -11.48
N SER A 113 -2.34 -9.09 -11.15
CA SER A 113 -3.15 -8.19 -10.34
C SER A 113 -3.52 -8.78 -8.97
N THR A 114 -2.61 -9.53 -8.36
CA THR A 114 -2.78 -10.11 -7.02
C THR A 114 -2.76 -8.97 -6.00
N ASN A 115 -3.79 -8.84 -5.17
CA ASN A 115 -3.83 -7.79 -4.15
C ASN A 115 -2.97 -8.18 -2.94
N VAL A 116 -1.94 -7.39 -2.66
CA VAL A 116 -0.93 -7.65 -1.63
C VAL A 116 -0.99 -6.67 -0.45
N LEU A 117 -2.06 -5.87 -0.35
CA LEU A 117 -2.15 -4.79 0.65
C LEU A 117 -2.01 -5.25 2.12
N ILE A 118 -2.47 -6.46 2.45
CA ILE A 118 -2.54 -6.99 3.82
C ILE A 118 -1.75 -8.29 3.99
N GLU A 119 -0.85 -8.58 3.05
CA GLU A 119 -0.19 -9.88 2.96
C GLU A 119 0.81 -10.09 4.11
N SER A 120 1.56 -9.04 4.50
CA SER A 120 2.56 -9.15 5.58
C SER A 120 1.96 -9.31 6.98
N GLY A 121 0.67 -9.01 7.15
CA GLY A 121 0.00 -8.97 8.45
C GLY A 121 0.27 -7.70 9.27
N THR A 122 1.17 -6.80 8.84
CA THR A 122 1.39 -5.49 9.48
C THR A 122 0.20 -4.56 9.26
N VAL A 123 -0.32 -4.51 8.03
CA VAL A 123 -1.61 -3.89 7.72
C VAL A 123 -2.73 -4.91 7.98
N THR A 124 -3.43 -4.73 9.10
CA THR A 124 -4.55 -5.57 9.50
C THR A 124 -5.89 -5.00 9.00
N PRO A 125 -6.97 -5.80 8.93
CA PRO A 125 -8.27 -5.34 8.42
C PRO A 125 -8.85 -4.10 9.11
N ASP A 126 -8.56 -3.89 10.40
CA ASP A 126 -8.96 -2.70 11.16
C ASP A 126 -8.24 -1.41 10.73
N LYS A 127 -7.08 -1.53 10.06
CA LYS A 127 -6.29 -0.41 9.55
C LYS A 127 -6.67 -0.03 8.11
N LEU A 128 -7.55 -0.79 7.45
CA LEU A 128 -7.93 -0.54 6.05
C LEU A 128 -8.66 0.77 5.82
N GLU A 129 -9.23 1.39 6.86
CA GLU A 129 -9.88 2.71 6.78
C GLU A 129 -8.90 3.86 7.04
N TRP A 130 -7.66 3.57 7.43
CA TRP A 130 -6.73 4.56 7.94
C TRP A 130 -5.88 5.20 6.83
N PRO A 131 -5.52 6.49 6.96
CA PRO A 131 -4.51 7.10 6.11
C PRO A 131 -3.12 6.51 6.41
N LEU A 132 -2.22 6.59 5.45
CA LEU A 132 -0.91 5.94 5.48
C LEU A 132 -0.08 6.30 6.73
N TRP A 133 -0.04 7.58 7.13
CA TRP A 133 0.69 8.00 8.34
C TRP A 133 0.23 7.29 9.61
N ARG A 134 -1.08 6.98 9.70
CA ARG A 134 -1.66 6.32 10.87
C ARG A 134 -1.44 4.81 10.80
N VAL A 135 -1.42 4.23 9.60
CA VAL A 135 -0.98 2.84 9.38
C VAL A 135 0.46 2.65 9.87
N LEU A 136 1.32 3.64 9.63
CA LEU A 136 2.71 3.71 10.12
C LEU A 136 2.84 4.01 11.62
N GLY A 137 1.74 4.24 12.34
CA GLY A 137 1.77 4.54 13.78
C GLY A 137 2.33 5.92 14.14
N LEU A 138 2.43 6.84 13.19
CA LEU A 138 2.87 8.22 13.47
C LEU A 138 1.80 8.97 14.28
N ALA A 139 2.21 9.93 15.12
CA ALA A 139 1.29 10.69 15.96
C ALA A 139 0.51 11.77 15.18
N ALA A 140 1.09 12.27 14.09
CA ALA A 140 0.49 13.26 13.21
C ALA A 140 0.96 13.01 11.77
N ASP A 141 0.23 13.58 10.81
CA ASP A 141 0.58 13.48 9.39
C ASP A 141 1.83 14.34 9.08
N PRO A 142 2.93 13.73 8.62
CA PRO A 142 4.12 14.48 8.23
C PRO A 142 3.96 15.29 6.94
N GLY A 143 2.89 15.07 6.15
CA GLY A 143 2.64 15.83 4.92
C GLY A 143 3.66 15.58 3.81
N VAL A 144 4.11 14.33 3.68
CA VAL A 144 5.23 13.95 2.83
C VAL A 144 4.89 12.83 1.87
N TYR A 145 5.66 12.72 0.80
CA TYR A 145 5.60 11.56 -0.10
C TYR A 145 6.60 10.47 0.33
N TYR A 146 6.19 9.23 0.11
CA TYR A 146 7.00 8.02 0.23
C TYR A 146 7.00 7.28 -1.10
N ASP A 147 8.08 6.60 -1.45
CA ASP A 147 8.12 5.67 -2.57
C ASP A 147 7.63 4.30 -2.11
N VAL A 148 6.70 3.74 -2.87
CA VAL A 148 6.35 2.32 -2.77
C VAL A 148 7.38 1.54 -3.57
N ALA A 149 8.09 0.64 -2.89
CA ALA A 149 9.16 -0.15 -3.51
C ALA A 149 9.00 -1.64 -3.23
N ALA A 150 9.51 -2.44 -4.16
CA ALA A 150 9.73 -3.86 -3.99
C ALA A 150 11.21 -4.11 -3.72
N THR A 151 11.54 -4.68 -2.57
CA THR A 151 12.91 -5.06 -2.20
C THR A 151 13.05 -6.55 -2.39
N LEU A 152 13.91 -6.96 -3.33
CA LEU A 152 14.13 -8.39 -3.57
C LEU A 152 14.70 -9.02 -2.29
N THR A 153 14.15 -10.15 -1.85
CA THR A 153 14.63 -10.92 -0.69
C THR A 153 15.44 -12.14 -1.10
N ALA A 154 15.39 -12.49 -2.39
CA ALA A 154 16.20 -13.52 -3.02
C ALA A 154 16.72 -13.02 -4.36
N GLY A 155 17.94 -13.44 -4.73
CA GLY A 155 18.58 -13.02 -5.98
C GLY A 155 17.83 -13.57 -7.19
N ALA A 156 17.57 -12.72 -8.18
CA ALA A 156 16.86 -13.13 -9.38
C ALA A 156 17.76 -14.03 -10.24
N THR A 157 17.33 -15.26 -10.50
CA THR A 157 18.07 -16.22 -11.37
C THR A 157 17.55 -16.21 -12.81
N ALA A 158 16.50 -15.44 -13.08
CA ALA A 158 15.92 -15.20 -14.39
C ALA A 158 15.57 -13.72 -14.54
N ALA A 159 15.47 -13.25 -15.78
CA ALA A 159 14.98 -11.91 -16.09
C ALA A 159 13.45 -11.91 -16.24
N GLY A 160 12.84 -10.76 -16.00
CA GLY A 160 11.40 -10.59 -16.15
C GLY A 160 10.96 -9.16 -15.87
N SER A 161 9.68 -8.98 -15.59
CA SER A 161 9.11 -7.68 -15.25
C SER A 161 8.22 -7.79 -14.03
N ILE A 162 8.29 -6.77 -13.19
CA ILE A 162 7.38 -6.56 -12.07
C ILE A 162 6.60 -5.28 -12.35
N ALA A 163 5.30 -5.32 -12.11
CA ALA A 163 4.41 -4.17 -12.13
C ALA A 163 3.62 -4.11 -10.83
N LEU A 164 3.52 -2.91 -10.25
CA LEU A 164 2.68 -2.66 -9.09
C LEU A 164 1.75 -1.50 -9.40
N LYS A 165 0.46 -1.75 -9.22
CA LYS A 165 -0.60 -0.76 -9.37
C LYS A 165 -1.18 -0.42 -8.00
N GLY A 166 -1.11 0.85 -7.61
CA GLY A 166 -1.72 1.38 -6.40
C GLY A 166 -3.04 2.08 -6.69
N HIS A 167 -4.09 1.69 -5.98
CA HIS A 167 -5.31 2.48 -5.87
C HIS A 167 -5.24 3.29 -4.57
N LEU A 168 -5.26 4.61 -4.72
CA LEU A 168 -5.02 5.58 -3.66
C LEU A 168 -6.24 6.48 -3.55
N ILE A 169 -6.63 6.86 -2.34
CA ILE A 169 -7.78 7.74 -2.11
C ILE A 169 -7.30 9.01 -1.43
N ASP A 170 -7.49 10.15 -2.10
CA ASP A 170 -7.27 11.44 -1.47
C ASP A 170 -8.49 11.85 -0.62
N GLY A 171 -8.22 12.42 0.56
CA GLY A 171 -9.24 13.08 1.36
C GLY A 171 -9.18 14.54 0.98
N ASN A 172 -10.02 14.91 0.02
CA ASN A 172 -10.12 16.24 -0.59
C ASN A 172 -10.11 17.39 0.42
#